data_AF-A0A952T9B5-F1
#
_entry.id   AF-A0A952T9B5-F1
#
_cell.length_a   1.000
_cell.length_b   1.000
_cell.length_c   1.000
_cell.angle_alpha   90.00
_cell.angle_beta   90.00
_cell.angle_gamma   90.00
#
_symmetry.space_group_name_H-M   'P 1'
#
loop_
_entity.id
_entity.type
_entity.pdbx_description
1 polymer ?
#
loop_
_entity_poly.entity_id
_entity_poly.type
_entity_poly.pdbx_seq_one_letter_code
_entity_poly.pdbx_strand_id
1 'polypeptide(L)'
;MKTIKFLLATLFIGSVVFLVACGDDDDPVQAGPLNLVSITAIGTSINTGEDVSRPLAAEATTSNVPVDAKIEVVFSKNVDAATATSTNVTLTQGGSAVSTTVATSGSTVTVTPAAALAQDTEYTLTLTSAIKGSDGGIFTQATRTFKTEIEDEEPIEDGLLAHFKFEDNADDLTGNYDATSISNITYVASRNAAAGKAASFNGETSIIEIPNADEFLTHGSFTLSLWVKADGSKTAHFVVGLAAWHGFQFEIMGGEWDSPTKGVKLAARYELENGTFVSEDNWWNGNANTWQGSEFALDISGETPPGVGQYFMDVWAHVVYTYNASTKTGASYVNGMKTRQWNFNLWPEADGKRTAVGVGFSGNTTDGGNNLALGFIQATGNPIVADGWANFATGTNQFKGLLDDVRIYGKALTEAEVQTQYDAEKP
;
A
#
# COMPACT_ATOMS: atom_id res chain seq x y z
N MET A 1 -32.77 62.91 -44.69
CA MET A 1 -31.63 62.24 -44.02
C MET A 1 -31.17 63.09 -42.85
N LYS A 2 -30.87 62.43 -41.73
CA LYS A 2 -30.33 62.94 -40.48
C LYS A 2 -29.29 64.05 -40.68
N THR A 3 -29.34 65.12 -39.88
CA THR A 3 -28.25 65.59 -39.00
C THR A 3 -28.49 67.00 -38.45
N ILE A 4 -28.06 67.18 -37.19
CA ILE A 4 -27.51 68.39 -36.55
C ILE A 4 -28.48 69.55 -36.28
N LYS A 5 -28.66 69.86 -34.98
CA LYS A 5 -28.85 71.23 -34.51
C LYS A 5 -27.84 71.50 -33.41
N PHE A 6 -27.09 72.58 -33.60
CA PHE A 6 -26.14 73.13 -32.66
C PHE A 6 -26.51 74.60 -32.43
N LEU A 7 -26.32 75.02 -31.17
CA LEU A 7 -25.92 76.35 -30.70
C LEU A 7 -26.99 77.43 -30.36
N LEU A 8 -26.96 77.76 -29.05
CA LEU A 8 -27.02 79.07 -28.37
C LEU A 8 -28.20 80.04 -28.55
N ALA A 9 -28.82 80.44 -27.43
CA ALA A 9 -28.71 81.81 -26.88
C ALA A 9 -29.45 82.00 -25.53
N THR A 10 -28.67 82.43 -24.53
CA THR A 10 -28.92 83.34 -23.37
C THR A 10 -30.28 84.04 -23.21
N LEU A 11 -30.77 84.18 -21.95
CA LEU A 11 -30.92 85.48 -21.21
C LEU A 11 -31.49 85.36 -19.75
N PHE A 12 -30.65 85.71 -18.76
CA PHE A 12 -30.79 86.65 -17.60
C PHE A 12 -31.98 86.66 -16.58
N ILE A 13 -31.57 86.73 -15.29
CA ILE A 13 -32.13 87.45 -14.10
C ILE A 13 -32.95 86.67 -13.05
N GLY A 14 -32.49 86.75 -11.79
CA GLY A 14 -33.39 86.98 -10.66
C GLY A 14 -33.04 86.25 -9.36
N SER A 15 -32.09 86.79 -8.59
CA SER A 15 -31.77 86.33 -7.23
C SER A 15 -32.93 86.55 -6.26
N VAL A 16 -33.26 85.55 -5.45
CA VAL A 16 -33.82 85.73 -4.10
C VAL A 16 -33.13 84.73 -3.18
N VAL A 17 -32.43 85.26 -2.18
CA VAL A 17 -31.90 84.50 -1.04
C VAL A 17 -33.00 84.39 -0.01
N PHE A 18 -33.36 83.18 0.37
CA PHE A 18 -33.97 82.86 1.66
C PHE A 18 -33.06 81.85 2.37
N LEU A 19 -32.58 82.22 3.55
CA LEU A 19 -31.90 81.35 4.51
C LEU A 19 -32.93 80.55 5.33
N VAL A 20 -32.43 79.53 6.06
CA VAL A 20 -33.10 78.64 7.06
C VAL A 20 -33.54 77.29 6.43
N ALA A 21 -33.14 76.08 6.87
CA ALA A 21 -32.35 75.58 8.01
C ALA A 21 -31.69 74.23 7.63
N CYS A 22 -30.58 73.88 8.29
CA CYS A 22 -30.00 72.53 8.28
C CYS A 22 -31.02 71.48 8.70
N GLY A 23 -31.27 70.50 7.84
CA GLY A 23 -31.60 69.13 8.25
C GLY A 23 -30.38 68.29 7.93
N ASP A 24 -29.70 67.79 8.96
CA ASP A 24 -28.77 66.66 8.82
C ASP A 24 -29.63 65.45 8.46
N ASP A 25 -29.85 65.23 7.17
CA ASP A 25 -30.31 63.94 6.66
C ASP A 25 -29.08 63.02 6.61
N ASP A 26 -28.71 62.51 7.79
CA ASP A 26 -27.98 61.25 7.89
C ASP A 26 -28.92 60.14 7.39
N ASP A 27 -29.06 60.02 6.06
CA ASP A 27 -29.53 58.78 5.45
C ASP A 27 -28.60 57.67 5.99
N PRO A 28 -29.11 56.67 6.73
CA PRO A 28 -28.24 55.61 7.24
C PRO A 28 -27.61 54.95 6.03
N VAL A 29 -26.28 55.05 5.91
CA VAL A 29 -25.51 54.38 4.87
C VAL A 29 -25.88 52.90 4.94
N GLN A 30 -26.71 52.45 3.99
CA GLN A 30 -27.18 51.08 3.97
C GLN A 30 -25.96 50.18 3.78
N ALA A 31 -25.63 49.40 4.79
CA ALA A 31 -24.51 48.48 4.74
C ALA A 31 -24.63 47.58 3.50
N GLY A 32 -23.59 47.53 2.67
CA GLY A 32 -23.58 46.70 1.46
C GLY A 32 -23.80 45.21 1.77
N PRO A 33 -24.10 44.36 0.79
CA PRO A 33 -24.29 42.93 1.01
C PRO A 33 -23.00 42.26 1.52
N LEU A 34 -23.15 41.23 2.37
CA LEU A 34 -22.07 40.30 2.69
C LEU A 34 -22.10 39.19 1.65
N ASN A 35 -21.06 39.08 0.81
CA ASN A 35 -21.00 38.08 -0.24
C ASN A 35 -20.05 36.95 0.14
N LEU A 36 -20.39 35.73 -0.29
CA LEU A 36 -19.48 34.59 -0.20
C LEU A 36 -18.39 34.74 -1.27
N VAL A 37 -17.12 34.60 -0.86
CA VAL A 37 -15.95 34.63 -1.75
C VAL A 37 -15.51 33.20 -2.08
N SER A 38 -15.29 32.37 -1.06
CA SER A 38 -14.90 30.97 -1.23
C SER A 38 -15.31 30.11 -0.06
N ILE A 39 -15.44 28.81 -0.31
CA ILE A 39 -15.52 27.78 0.73
C ILE A 39 -14.50 26.72 0.36
N THR A 40 -13.58 26.42 1.26
CA THR A 40 -12.48 25.49 1.03
C THR A 40 -12.39 24.53 2.19
N ALA A 41 -12.37 23.22 1.91
CA ALA A 41 -12.04 22.20 2.88
C ALA A 41 -10.53 21.93 2.85
N ILE A 42 -9.87 21.93 4.01
CA ILE A 42 -8.43 21.77 4.15
C ILE A 42 -8.15 20.72 5.22
N GLY A 43 -7.34 19.73 4.89
CA GLY A 43 -6.96 18.63 5.78
C GLY A 43 -5.82 17.81 5.19
N THR A 44 -5.55 16.64 5.73
CA THR A 44 -4.49 15.74 5.26
C THR A 44 -5.12 14.49 4.64
N SER A 45 -4.72 14.12 3.43
CA SER A 45 -5.27 12.93 2.77
C SER A 45 -4.89 11.67 3.52
N ILE A 46 -5.87 10.79 3.78
CA ILE A 46 -5.63 9.47 4.36
C ILE A 46 -4.86 8.55 3.42
N ASN A 47 -4.93 8.77 2.10
CA ASN A 47 -4.27 7.91 1.11
C ASN A 47 -2.80 8.30 0.88
N THR A 48 -2.46 9.59 1.00
CA THR A 48 -1.11 10.08 0.69
C THR A 48 -0.37 10.68 1.88
N GLY A 49 -1.06 11.01 2.97
CA GLY A 49 -0.49 11.77 4.09
C GLY A 49 -0.14 13.23 3.75
N GLU A 50 -0.49 13.73 2.56
CA GLU A 50 -0.20 15.09 2.12
C GLU A 50 -1.33 16.07 2.45
N ASP A 51 -0.98 17.34 2.63
CA ASP A 51 -1.96 18.41 2.80
C ASP A 51 -2.79 18.63 1.53
N VAL A 52 -4.12 18.61 1.69
CA VAL A 52 -5.09 18.74 0.61
C VAL A 52 -5.98 19.96 0.85
N SER A 53 -6.18 20.74 -0.21
CA SER A 53 -7.12 21.85 -0.27
C SER A 53 -8.18 21.61 -1.36
N ARG A 54 -9.46 21.58 -0.98
CA ARG A 54 -10.59 21.31 -1.87
C ARG A 54 -11.61 22.45 -1.85
N PRO A 55 -11.74 23.22 -2.94
CA PRO A 55 -12.84 24.16 -3.10
C PRO A 55 -14.20 23.42 -3.11
N LEU A 56 -15.15 23.89 -2.30
CA LEU A 56 -16.49 23.34 -2.24
C LEU A 56 -17.39 24.04 -3.28
N ALA A 57 -17.82 23.30 -4.28
CA ALA A 57 -18.60 23.82 -5.41
C ALA A 57 -20.07 24.06 -5.03
N ALA A 58 -20.70 25.08 -5.63
CA ALA A 58 -22.09 25.42 -5.34
C ALA A 58 -23.10 24.40 -5.92
N GLU A 59 -22.79 23.85 -7.10
CA GLU A 59 -23.74 23.08 -7.91
C GLU A 59 -23.34 21.60 -8.05
N ALA A 60 -22.34 21.13 -7.30
CA ALA A 60 -21.86 19.75 -7.34
C ALA A 60 -21.23 19.33 -6.01
N THR A 61 -21.33 18.04 -5.69
CA THR A 61 -20.64 17.45 -4.54
C THR A 61 -19.14 17.38 -4.84
N THR A 62 -18.33 18.09 -4.06
CA THR A 62 -16.87 17.98 -4.13
C THR A 62 -16.44 16.63 -3.51
N SER A 63 -15.72 15.80 -4.27
CA SER A 63 -15.23 14.49 -3.79
C SER A 63 -13.81 14.58 -3.24
N ASN A 64 -13.35 13.50 -2.59
CA ASN A 64 -12.00 13.35 -2.05
C ASN A 64 -11.61 14.50 -1.11
N VAL A 65 -12.54 14.84 -0.20
CA VAL A 65 -12.29 15.76 0.91
C VAL A 65 -11.70 14.98 2.08
N PRO A 66 -10.60 15.44 2.69
CA PRO A 66 -10.02 14.77 3.85
C PRO A 66 -11.00 14.52 4.98
N VAL A 67 -10.86 13.38 5.66
CA VAL A 67 -11.72 13.04 6.81
C VAL A 67 -11.46 13.95 8.02
N ASP A 68 -10.29 14.57 8.10
CA ASP A 68 -9.92 15.54 9.14
C ASP A 68 -10.20 17.00 8.74
N ALA A 69 -10.88 17.22 7.62
CA ALA A 69 -10.98 18.53 7.00
C ALA A 69 -11.63 19.60 7.91
N LYS A 70 -10.96 20.75 7.98
CA LYS A 70 -11.53 22.02 8.44
C LYS A 70 -12.07 22.78 7.25
N ILE A 71 -13.21 23.46 7.41
CA ILE A 71 -13.84 24.21 6.32
C ILE A 71 -13.65 25.70 6.57
N GLU A 72 -12.95 26.38 5.66
CA GLU A 72 -12.76 27.82 5.67
C GLU A 72 -13.76 28.48 4.71
N VAL A 73 -14.59 29.35 5.27
CA VAL A 73 -15.59 30.15 4.56
C VAL A 73 -15.10 31.59 4.54
N VAL A 74 -14.76 32.11 3.36
CA VAL A 74 -14.28 33.48 3.19
C VAL A 74 -15.40 34.35 2.63
N PHE A 75 -15.62 35.49 3.26
CA PHE A 75 -16.60 36.49 2.84
C PHE A 75 -15.93 37.74 2.28
N SER A 76 -16.71 38.60 1.63
CA SER A 76 -16.23 39.83 0.98
C SER A 76 -15.79 40.93 1.94
N LYS A 77 -16.12 40.81 3.23
CA LYS A 77 -15.81 41.75 4.29
C LYS A 77 -15.89 41.06 5.65
N ASN A 78 -15.52 41.77 6.72
CA ASN A 78 -15.53 41.24 8.07
C ASN A 78 -16.92 40.75 8.49
N VAL A 79 -16.94 39.62 9.18
CA VAL A 79 -18.15 38.95 9.68
C VAL A 79 -18.39 39.34 11.14
N ASP A 80 -19.66 39.56 11.52
CA ASP A 80 -20.04 39.67 12.92
C ASP A 80 -19.97 38.28 13.58
N ALA A 81 -18.93 38.08 14.39
CA ALA A 81 -18.67 36.82 15.08
C ALA A 81 -19.83 36.36 15.98
N ALA A 82 -20.69 37.27 16.47
CA ALA A 82 -21.86 36.89 17.26
C ALA A 82 -22.95 36.21 16.41
N THR A 83 -22.91 36.40 15.10
CA THR A 83 -23.88 35.82 14.15
C THR A 83 -23.37 34.56 13.45
N ALA A 84 -22.05 34.37 13.33
CA ALA A 84 -21.43 33.19 12.75
C ALA A 84 -21.19 32.11 13.82
N THR A 85 -22.27 31.54 14.34
CA THR A 85 -22.23 30.47 15.37
C THR A 85 -22.63 29.12 14.77
N SER A 86 -22.47 28.03 15.53
CA SER A 86 -22.91 26.69 15.14
C SER A 86 -24.43 26.55 14.94
N THR A 87 -25.22 27.57 15.29
CA THR A 87 -26.65 27.65 14.93
C THR A 87 -26.86 28.09 13.48
N ASN A 88 -26.00 28.97 12.99
CA ASN A 88 -26.13 29.61 11.67
C ASN A 88 -25.16 29.05 10.62
N VAL A 89 -24.17 28.27 11.07
CA VAL A 89 -23.18 27.55 10.28
C VAL A 89 -23.20 26.09 10.73
N THR A 90 -23.94 25.25 10.02
CA THR A 90 -24.19 23.85 10.41
C THR A 90 -23.58 22.88 9.41
N LEU A 91 -23.13 21.73 9.92
CA LEU A 91 -22.69 20.60 9.12
C LEU A 91 -23.61 19.41 9.41
N THR A 92 -24.04 18.67 8.39
CA THR A 92 -24.94 17.53 8.56
C THR A 92 -24.51 16.33 7.71
N GLN A 93 -24.86 15.13 8.17
CA GLN A 93 -24.69 13.85 7.49
C GLN A 93 -26.06 13.19 7.35
N GLY A 94 -26.58 13.01 6.13
CA GLY A 94 -27.91 12.43 5.92
C GLY A 94 -29.03 13.13 6.71
N GLY A 95 -28.90 14.44 6.95
CA GLY A 95 -29.82 15.25 7.77
C GLY A 95 -29.56 15.25 9.29
N SER A 96 -28.67 14.39 9.79
CA SER A 96 -28.25 14.39 11.20
C SER A 96 -27.15 15.44 11.44
N ALA A 97 -27.21 16.16 12.56
CA ALA A 97 -26.22 17.18 12.88
C ALA A 97 -24.84 16.58 13.20
N VAL A 98 -23.80 17.13 12.60
CA VAL A 98 -22.40 16.87 12.93
C VAL A 98 -21.91 17.96 13.87
N SER A 99 -21.33 17.58 15.00
CA SER A 99 -20.84 18.54 15.99
C SER A 99 -19.63 19.30 15.45
N THR A 100 -19.69 20.63 15.44
CA THR A 100 -18.63 21.52 14.96
C THR A 100 -18.36 22.66 15.93
N THR A 101 -17.14 23.19 15.91
CA THR A 101 -16.83 24.52 16.43
C THR A 101 -16.74 25.52 15.28
N VAL A 102 -17.22 26.73 15.50
CA VAL A 102 -17.21 27.81 14.51
C VAL A 102 -16.43 28.98 15.08
N ALA A 103 -15.38 29.39 14.39
CA ALA A 103 -14.51 30.50 14.78
C ALA A 103 -14.50 31.56 13.67
N THR A 104 -14.55 32.84 14.04
CA THR A 104 -14.52 33.95 13.09
C THR A 104 -13.25 34.78 13.29
N SER A 105 -12.55 35.09 12.21
CA SER A 105 -11.39 35.98 12.18
C SER A 105 -11.47 36.90 10.96
N GLY A 106 -11.81 38.17 11.19
CA GLY A 106 -12.01 39.14 10.10
C GLY A 106 -13.11 38.66 9.15
N SER A 107 -12.75 38.45 7.88
CA SER A 107 -13.65 37.97 6.82
C SER A 107 -13.77 36.46 6.73
N THR A 108 -13.07 35.69 7.57
CA THR A 108 -13.01 34.23 7.48
C THR A 108 -13.74 33.59 8.64
N VAL A 109 -14.59 32.62 8.34
CA VAL A 109 -15.24 31.72 9.31
C VAL A 109 -14.67 30.32 9.11
N THR A 110 -14.08 29.74 10.15
CA THR A 110 -13.54 28.38 10.14
C THR A 110 -14.47 27.45 10.90
N VAL A 111 -14.89 26.37 10.24
CA VAL A 111 -15.71 25.29 10.80
C VAL A 111 -14.81 24.08 11.04
N THR A 112 -14.73 23.62 12.28
CA THR A 112 -13.93 22.45 12.67
C THR A 112 -14.84 21.35 13.22
N PRO A 113 -14.97 20.19 12.53
CA PRO A 113 -15.62 19.01 13.08
C PRO A 113 -14.97 18.59 14.42
N ALA A 114 -15.79 18.13 15.38
CA ALA A 114 -15.32 17.72 16.70
C ALA A 114 -14.56 16.37 16.70
N ALA A 115 -14.77 15.56 15.67
CA ALA A 115 -14.09 14.31 15.41
C ALA A 115 -13.84 14.18 13.90
N ALA A 116 -12.95 13.26 13.50
CA ALA A 116 -12.79 12.91 12.10
C ALA A 116 -14.14 12.47 11.50
N LEU A 117 -14.40 12.93 10.28
CA LEU A 117 -15.57 12.58 9.51
C LEU A 117 -15.47 11.12 9.04
N ALA A 118 -16.60 10.42 8.95
CA ALA A 118 -16.63 9.09 8.36
C ALA A 118 -16.14 9.10 6.90
N GLN A 119 -15.43 8.06 6.47
CA GLN A 119 -14.98 7.85 5.09
C GLN A 119 -16.15 7.64 4.12
N ASP A 120 -15.93 7.88 2.82
CA ASP A 120 -16.90 7.72 1.72
C ASP A 120 -18.30 8.31 2.01
N THR A 121 -18.36 9.39 2.78
CA THR A 121 -19.61 9.89 3.35
C THR A 121 -19.91 11.29 2.83
N GLU A 122 -21.14 11.52 2.40
CA GLU A 122 -21.60 12.84 1.99
C GLU A 122 -22.03 13.70 3.19
N TYR A 123 -21.55 14.94 3.20
CA TYR A 123 -21.87 15.97 4.19
C TYR A 123 -22.42 17.22 3.51
N THR A 124 -23.32 17.91 4.20
CA THR A 124 -23.88 19.20 3.77
C THR A 124 -23.53 20.29 4.77
N LEU A 125 -22.76 21.29 4.34
CA LEU A 125 -22.55 22.56 5.03
C LEU A 125 -23.69 23.52 4.69
N THR A 126 -24.32 24.11 5.69
CA THR A 126 -25.36 25.14 5.53
C THR A 126 -24.93 26.43 6.23
N LEU A 127 -24.92 27.52 5.45
CA LEU A 127 -24.73 28.89 5.91
C LEU A 127 -26.07 29.62 5.80
N THR A 128 -26.68 29.95 6.94
CA THR A 128 -28.00 30.60 6.96
C THR A 128 -27.90 32.10 6.67
N SER A 129 -29.00 32.72 6.25
CA SER A 129 -29.09 34.18 6.05
C SER A 129 -28.98 35.02 7.33
N ALA A 130 -28.91 34.38 8.51
CA ALA A 130 -28.74 35.06 9.79
C ALA A 130 -27.30 35.54 10.04
N ILE A 131 -26.33 35.05 9.25
CA ILE A 131 -24.94 35.56 9.27
C ILE A 131 -24.93 37.00 8.75
N LYS A 132 -24.21 37.89 9.44
CA LYS A 132 -24.10 39.30 9.08
C LYS A 132 -22.65 39.75 8.94
N GLY A 133 -22.44 40.78 8.12
CA GLY A 133 -21.20 41.55 8.17
C GLY A 133 -21.09 42.32 9.47
N SER A 134 -19.88 42.65 9.90
CA SER A 134 -19.65 43.46 11.12
C SER A 134 -20.24 44.88 11.02
N ASP A 135 -20.56 45.33 9.81
CA ASP A 135 -21.27 46.58 9.51
C ASP A 135 -22.80 46.40 9.39
N GLY A 136 -23.32 45.20 9.65
CA GLY A 136 -24.74 44.86 9.51
C GLY A 136 -25.16 44.37 8.12
N GLY A 137 -24.23 44.21 7.18
CA GLY A 137 -24.53 43.71 5.83
C GLY A 137 -25.19 42.33 5.81
N ILE A 138 -26.19 42.16 4.94
CA ILE A 138 -27.00 40.93 4.87
C ILE A 138 -26.30 39.87 4.01
N PHE A 139 -26.33 38.62 4.47
CA PHE A 139 -25.89 37.45 3.70
C PHE A 139 -27.09 36.73 3.07
N THR A 140 -26.92 36.29 1.82
CA THR A 140 -27.85 35.33 1.20
C THR A 140 -27.39 33.93 1.56
N GLN A 141 -28.29 33.09 2.08
CA GLN A 141 -27.93 31.74 2.51
C GLN A 141 -27.21 30.95 1.40
N ALA A 142 -26.34 30.02 1.79
CA ALA A 142 -25.65 29.14 0.87
C ALA A 142 -25.49 27.74 1.46
N THR A 143 -25.45 26.74 0.59
CA THR A 143 -25.20 25.34 0.96
C THR A 143 -24.05 24.79 0.12
N ARG A 144 -23.30 23.84 0.69
CA ARG A 144 -22.27 23.08 -0.02
C ARG A 144 -22.36 21.61 0.35
N THR A 145 -22.24 20.74 -0.64
CA THR A 145 -22.12 19.30 -0.42
C THR A 145 -20.70 18.84 -0.75
N PHE A 146 -20.21 17.91 0.04
CA PHE A 146 -18.94 17.24 -0.22
C PHE A 146 -18.98 15.80 0.24
N LYS A 147 -18.19 14.94 -0.41
CA LYS A 147 -17.99 13.55 -0.05
C LYS A 147 -16.56 13.40 0.46
N THR A 148 -16.41 12.82 1.65
CA THR A 148 -15.09 12.49 2.19
C THR A 148 -14.41 11.44 1.33
N GLU A 149 -13.08 11.47 1.33
CA GLU A 149 -12.27 10.40 0.75
C GLU A 149 -12.52 9.07 1.45
N ILE A 150 -12.15 8.00 0.75
CA ILE A 150 -12.10 6.64 1.25
C ILE A 150 -10.65 6.18 1.21
N GLU A 151 -10.27 5.36 2.17
CA GLU A 151 -9.00 4.68 2.15
C GLU A 151 -8.93 3.80 0.90
N ASP A 152 -7.91 4.02 0.07
CA ASP A 152 -7.72 3.22 -1.14
C ASP A 152 -7.28 1.81 -0.71
N GLU A 153 -8.16 0.83 -0.88
CA GLU A 153 -7.78 -0.59 -0.78
C GLU A 153 -6.83 -0.91 -1.94
N GLU A 154 -5.62 -1.36 -1.64
CA GLU A 154 -4.69 -1.73 -2.69
C GLU A 154 -5.26 -2.90 -3.52
N PRO A 155 -5.23 -2.81 -4.86
CA PRO A 155 -5.84 -3.83 -5.70
C PRO A 155 -5.13 -5.17 -5.50
N ILE A 156 -5.87 -6.16 -5.04
CA ILE A 156 -5.39 -7.54 -4.89
C ILE A 156 -5.11 -8.12 -6.28
N GLU A 157 -3.86 -8.49 -6.52
CA GLU A 157 -3.42 -9.06 -7.78
C GLU A 157 -4.13 -10.40 -8.06
N ASP A 158 -4.38 -10.69 -9.34
CA ASP A 158 -5.01 -11.95 -9.74
C ASP A 158 -4.22 -13.18 -9.26
N GLY A 159 -4.88 -14.02 -8.46
CA GLY A 159 -4.31 -15.23 -7.88
C GLY A 159 -3.43 -15.01 -6.65
N LEU A 160 -3.31 -13.78 -6.12
CA LEU A 160 -2.61 -13.49 -4.87
C LEU A 160 -3.37 -14.10 -3.68
N LEU A 161 -2.66 -14.84 -2.84
CA LEU A 161 -3.20 -15.48 -1.63
C LEU A 161 -2.78 -14.76 -0.36
N ALA A 162 -1.57 -14.19 -0.34
CA ALA A 162 -1.05 -13.41 0.78
C ALA A 162 0.03 -12.44 0.31
N HIS A 163 0.12 -11.26 0.93
CA HIS A 163 1.18 -10.27 0.70
C HIS A 163 1.56 -9.55 2.00
N PHE A 164 2.81 -9.74 2.43
CA PHE A 164 3.39 -9.13 3.62
C PHE A 164 4.34 -8.00 3.21
N LYS A 165 3.93 -6.75 3.49
CA LYS A 165 4.67 -5.52 3.13
C LYS A 165 5.65 -5.03 4.20
N PHE A 166 5.50 -5.51 5.44
CA PHE A 166 6.35 -5.13 6.57
C PHE A 166 6.41 -3.63 6.91
N GLU A 167 5.28 -2.92 6.72
CA GLU A 167 5.10 -1.52 7.12
C GLU A 167 4.79 -1.41 8.62
N ASP A 168 5.81 -1.67 9.45
CA ASP A 168 5.76 -1.71 10.93
C ASP A 168 4.97 -2.89 11.54
N ASN A 169 4.43 -3.79 10.73
CA ASN A 169 3.72 -5.02 11.15
C ASN A 169 4.08 -6.19 10.23
N ALA A 170 3.48 -7.36 10.43
CA ALA A 170 3.60 -8.51 9.51
C ALA A 170 2.21 -9.01 9.11
N ASP A 171 1.33 -8.04 8.86
CA ASP A 171 -0.06 -8.28 8.49
C ASP A 171 -0.11 -8.61 6.99
N ASP A 172 -1.08 -9.44 6.63
CA ASP A 172 -1.35 -9.84 5.26
C ASP A 172 -2.30 -8.82 4.61
N LEU A 173 -1.90 -8.24 3.48
CA LEU A 173 -2.72 -7.31 2.71
C LEU A 173 -4.08 -7.91 2.31
N THR A 174 -4.16 -9.23 2.13
CA THR A 174 -5.43 -9.88 1.75
C THR A 174 -6.36 -10.11 2.95
N GLY A 175 -5.87 -9.92 4.17
CA GLY A 175 -6.59 -10.07 5.43
C GLY A 175 -6.84 -11.52 5.88
N ASN A 176 -6.15 -12.50 5.29
CA ASN A 176 -6.43 -13.93 5.54
C ASN A 176 -5.34 -14.62 6.37
N TYR A 177 -4.10 -14.13 6.33
CA TYR A 177 -2.94 -14.84 6.84
C TYR A 177 -2.00 -13.99 7.71
N ASP A 178 -2.56 -13.09 8.54
CA ASP A 178 -1.77 -12.27 9.47
C ASP A 178 -0.82 -13.14 10.32
N ALA A 179 0.41 -12.67 10.52
CA ALA A 179 1.38 -13.38 11.34
C ALA A 179 0.88 -13.50 12.80
N THR A 180 0.99 -14.69 13.37
CA THR A 180 0.51 -14.98 14.74
C THR A 180 1.61 -14.99 15.78
N SER A 181 2.86 -15.15 15.36
CA SER A 181 4.04 -15.10 16.22
C SER A 181 5.16 -14.33 15.54
N ILE A 182 5.60 -13.25 16.17
CA ILE A 182 6.68 -12.39 15.69
C ILE A 182 7.70 -12.27 16.82
N SER A 183 8.93 -12.65 16.55
CA SER A 183 10.01 -12.64 17.56
C SER A 183 11.22 -11.90 17.01
N ASN A 184 11.71 -10.92 17.77
CA ASN A 184 12.93 -10.15 17.50
C ASN A 184 12.99 -9.55 16.08
N ILE A 185 11.88 -9.02 15.59
CA ILE A 185 11.82 -8.27 14.32
C ILE A 185 11.83 -6.78 14.61
N THR A 186 12.59 -6.04 13.81
CA THR A 186 12.47 -4.57 13.69
C THR A 186 12.18 -4.22 12.24
N TYR A 187 11.51 -3.09 12.03
CA TYR A 187 11.19 -2.59 10.70
C TYR A 187 12.09 -1.41 10.37
N VAL A 188 12.79 -1.48 9.24
CA VAL A 188 13.81 -0.51 8.81
C VAL A 188 13.52 -0.04 7.39
N ALA A 189 14.18 1.03 6.93
CA ALA A 189 14.00 1.51 5.56
C ALA A 189 14.26 0.39 4.53
N SER A 190 13.36 0.27 3.57
CA SER A 190 13.47 -0.69 2.48
C SER A 190 14.42 -0.21 1.38
N ARG A 191 14.44 -0.92 0.26
CA ARG A 191 15.25 -0.73 -0.95
C ARG A 191 15.21 0.67 -1.53
N ASN A 192 14.10 1.39 -1.38
CA ASN A 192 13.96 2.80 -1.71
C ASN A 192 12.82 3.42 -0.89
N ALA A 193 12.62 4.74 -1.02
CA ALA A 193 11.59 5.45 -0.25
C ALA A 193 10.15 5.05 -0.64
N ALA A 194 9.91 4.65 -1.88
CA ALA A 194 8.59 4.22 -2.34
C ALA A 194 8.20 2.84 -1.80
N ALA A 195 9.20 1.99 -1.53
CA ALA A 195 9.04 0.67 -0.93
C ALA A 195 8.90 0.71 0.61
N GLY A 196 8.86 1.88 1.24
CA GLY A 196 8.59 2.01 2.68
C GLY A 196 9.61 1.27 3.55
N LYS A 197 9.16 0.21 4.23
CA LYS A 197 9.94 -0.50 5.26
C LYS A 197 10.08 -2.00 4.96
N ALA A 198 11.08 -2.60 5.59
CA ALA A 198 11.40 -4.02 5.48
C ALA A 198 11.59 -4.64 6.86
N ALA A 199 11.26 -5.92 7.00
CA ALA A 199 11.52 -6.70 8.20
C ALA A 199 13.00 -7.06 8.33
N SER A 200 13.62 -6.73 9.46
CA SER A 200 15.02 -7.04 9.77
C SER A 200 15.15 -8.29 10.63
N PHE A 201 15.99 -9.22 10.16
CA PHE A 201 16.29 -10.48 10.82
C PHE A 201 17.73 -10.52 11.31
N ASN A 202 17.92 -10.87 12.58
CA ASN A 202 19.20 -10.79 13.27
C ASN A 202 20.13 -12.00 13.03
N GLY A 203 19.65 -13.08 12.40
CA GLY A 203 20.45 -14.29 12.15
C GLY A 203 20.54 -15.28 13.30
N GLU A 204 19.79 -15.08 14.38
CA GLU A 204 19.86 -15.90 15.60
C GLU A 204 18.47 -16.25 16.15
N THR A 205 17.64 -15.23 16.42
CA THR A 205 16.37 -15.36 17.16
C THR A 205 15.18 -14.65 16.50
N SER A 206 15.41 -14.02 15.34
CA SER A 206 14.37 -13.39 14.54
C SER A 206 13.56 -14.40 13.74
N ILE A 207 12.24 -14.38 13.87
CA ILE A 207 11.31 -15.20 13.07
C ILE A 207 9.93 -14.56 13.02
N ILE A 208 9.24 -14.74 11.89
CA ILE A 208 7.82 -14.43 11.70
C ILE A 208 7.12 -15.74 11.34
N GLU A 209 6.06 -16.09 12.04
CA GLU A 209 5.26 -17.30 11.76
C GLU A 209 3.84 -16.95 11.32
N ILE A 210 3.49 -17.44 10.14
CA ILE A 210 2.19 -17.25 9.48
C ILE A 210 1.41 -18.56 9.60
N PRO A 211 0.18 -18.54 10.16
CA PRO A 211 -0.61 -19.74 10.39
C PRO A 211 -1.20 -20.31 9.09
N ASN A 212 -1.61 -21.58 9.13
CA ASN A 212 -2.41 -22.24 8.07
C ASN A 212 -1.80 -22.15 6.66
N ALA A 213 -0.47 -22.08 6.56
CA ALA A 213 0.20 -21.87 5.29
C ALA A 213 0.22 -23.11 4.39
N ASP A 214 -0.25 -24.28 4.86
CA ASP A 214 -0.56 -25.42 4.00
C ASP A 214 -1.69 -25.10 3.01
N GLU A 215 -2.59 -24.16 3.34
CA GLU A 215 -3.65 -23.71 2.44
C GLU A 215 -3.10 -23.10 1.14
N PHE A 216 -1.92 -22.46 1.19
CA PHE A 216 -1.22 -21.95 0.01
C PHE A 216 -0.90 -23.02 -1.03
N LEU A 217 -0.84 -24.30 -0.62
CA LEU A 217 -0.46 -25.43 -1.46
C LEU A 217 -1.66 -26.23 -1.97
N THR A 218 -2.89 -25.72 -1.82
CA THR A 218 -4.13 -26.41 -2.24
C THR A 218 -4.56 -26.10 -3.68
N HIS A 219 -3.85 -25.20 -4.38
CA HIS A 219 -4.20 -24.71 -5.72
C HIS A 219 -3.50 -25.47 -6.86
N GLY A 220 -2.58 -26.37 -6.51
CA GLY A 220 -1.72 -27.11 -7.43
C GLY A 220 -0.61 -26.24 -8.06
N SER A 221 -0.99 -25.15 -8.73
CA SER A 221 -0.02 -24.13 -9.17
C SER A 221 0.34 -23.20 -8.03
N PHE A 222 1.57 -22.69 -8.04
CA PHE A 222 2.14 -21.95 -6.92
C PHE A 222 3.15 -20.92 -7.40
N THR A 223 3.19 -19.77 -6.73
CA THR A 223 4.30 -18.81 -6.82
C THR A 223 4.69 -18.30 -5.44
N LEU A 224 6.00 -18.28 -5.17
CA LEU A 224 6.62 -17.48 -4.10
C LEU A 224 7.36 -16.31 -4.76
N SER A 225 7.06 -15.08 -4.35
CA SER A 225 7.76 -13.86 -4.76
C SER A 225 8.20 -13.12 -3.49
N LEU A 226 9.44 -12.64 -3.44
CA LEU A 226 9.94 -11.87 -2.30
C LEU A 226 11.09 -10.96 -2.70
N TRP A 227 11.23 -9.84 -1.99
CA TRP A 227 12.48 -9.08 -1.93
C TRP A 227 13.32 -9.57 -0.75
N VAL A 228 14.60 -9.81 -1.00
CA VAL A 228 15.54 -10.31 0.00
C VAL A 228 16.89 -9.60 -0.13
N LYS A 229 17.48 -9.26 1.01
CA LYS A 229 18.86 -8.79 1.14
C LYS A 229 19.55 -9.56 2.25
N ALA A 230 20.51 -10.41 1.92
CA ALA A 230 21.23 -11.18 2.92
C ALA A 230 22.41 -10.40 3.49
N ASP A 231 22.63 -10.50 4.79
CA ASP A 231 23.82 -9.93 5.44
C ASP A 231 25.06 -10.77 5.11
N GLY A 232 26.07 -10.13 4.51
CA GLY A 232 27.29 -10.79 4.04
C GLY A 232 28.14 -11.46 5.13
N SER A 233 27.93 -11.15 6.41
CA SER A 233 28.64 -11.79 7.53
C SER A 233 28.20 -13.24 7.80
N LYS A 234 27.06 -13.66 7.24
CA LYS A 234 26.56 -15.03 7.34
C LYS A 234 26.61 -15.70 5.97
N THR A 235 26.86 -17.00 5.93
CA THR A 235 27.10 -17.72 4.66
C THR A 235 26.01 -18.72 4.30
N ALA A 236 25.13 -19.12 5.22
CA ALA A 236 24.01 -20.03 4.98
C ALA A 236 22.74 -19.48 5.62
N HIS A 237 21.63 -19.46 4.85
CA HIS A 237 20.38 -18.87 5.29
C HIS A 237 19.18 -19.70 4.81
N PHE A 238 18.37 -20.21 5.76
CA PHE A 238 16.99 -20.55 5.48
C PHE A 238 16.16 -19.28 5.59
N VAL A 239 15.70 -18.79 4.44
CA VAL A 239 15.04 -17.49 4.33
C VAL A 239 13.54 -17.62 4.59
N VAL A 240 12.92 -18.64 3.99
CA VAL A 240 11.50 -18.95 4.13
C VAL A 240 11.33 -20.46 4.15
N GLY A 241 10.44 -20.99 4.99
CA GLY A 241 10.16 -22.43 5.02
C GLY A 241 8.82 -22.80 5.63
N LEU A 242 8.10 -23.65 4.92
CA LEU A 242 6.88 -24.33 5.37
C LEU A 242 7.23 -25.80 5.62
N ALA A 243 7.39 -26.15 6.89
CA ALA A 243 7.63 -27.53 7.33
C ALA A 243 8.84 -28.24 6.68
N ALA A 244 9.91 -27.50 6.37
CA ALA A 244 11.10 -28.03 5.70
C ALA A 244 10.75 -28.87 4.46
N TRP A 245 11.13 -30.15 4.41
CA TRP A 245 10.89 -31.01 3.25
C TRP A 245 9.44 -31.52 3.13
N HIS A 246 8.52 -31.11 4.01
CA HIS A 246 7.11 -31.46 3.92
C HIS A 246 6.27 -30.43 3.16
N GLY A 247 6.77 -29.21 2.97
CA GLY A 247 6.15 -28.17 2.15
C GLY A 247 7.17 -27.60 1.16
N PHE A 248 7.53 -26.33 1.31
CA PHE A 248 8.58 -25.69 0.51
C PHE A 248 9.56 -24.92 1.39
N GLN A 249 10.75 -24.67 0.87
CA GLN A 249 11.75 -23.80 1.50
C GLN A 249 12.51 -23.02 0.44
N PHE A 250 12.84 -21.76 0.76
CA PHE A 250 13.83 -20.97 0.05
C PHE A 250 15.09 -20.79 0.90
N GLU A 251 16.23 -21.19 0.34
CA GLU A 251 17.53 -21.19 1.00
C GLU A 251 18.55 -20.41 0.15
N ILE A 252 19.29 -19.50 0.78
CA ILE A 252 20.59 -19.05 0.27
C ILE A 252 21.63 -20.02 0.81
N MET A 253 22.16 -20.84 -0.08
CA MET A 253 23.01 -21.98 0.27
C MET A 253 24.31 -21.50 0.94
N GLY A 254 24.88 -22.41 1.74
CA GLY A 254 26.20 -22.25 2.35
C GLY A 254 27.32 -21.98 1.34
N GLY A 255 28.48 -21.60 1.87
CA GLY A 255 29.69 -21.32 1.08
C GLY A 255 30.05 -19.84 1.05
N GLU A 256 31.29 -19.56 0.63
CA GLU A 256 31.79 -18.19 0.46
C GLU A 256 30.97 -17.45 -0.60
N TRP A 257 30.72 -16.16 -0.38
CA TRP A 257 29.87 -15.35 -1.28
C TRP A 257 30.40 -15.27 -2.71
N ASP A 258 31.72 -15.24 -2.87
CA ASP A 258 32.41 -15.17 -4.16
C ASP A 258 32.85 -16.56 -4.63
N SER A 259 31.97 -17.56 -4.51
CA SER A 259 32.25 -18.96 -4.84
C SER A 259 31.29 -19.49 -5.91
N PRO A 260 31.76 -20.30 -6.87
CA PRO A 260 30.88 -21.00 -7.82
C PRO A 260 29.98 -22.05 -7.16
N THR A 261 30.19 -22.35 -5.88
CA THR A 261 29.30 -23.23 -5.10
C THR A 261 28.19 -22.47 -4.38
N LYS A 262 28.28 -21.14 -4.30
CA LYS A 262 27.25 -20.29 -3.73
C LYS A 262 26.05 -20.26 -4.66
N GLY A 263 24.89 -20.58 -4.11
CA GLY A 263 23.66 -20.57 -4.89
C GLY A 263 22.44 -20.34 -4.02
N VAL A 264 21.29 -20.37 -4.68
CA VAL A 264 19.98 -20.36 -4.06
C VAL A 264 19.21 -21.61 -4.42
N LYS A 265 18.32 -22.04 -3.55
CA LYS A 265 17.53 -23.25 -3.71
C LYS A 265 16.10 -23.01 -3.27
N LEU A 266 15.14 -23.38 -4.11
CA LEU A 266 13.80 -23.70 -3.69
C LEU A 266 13.64 -25.22 -3.70
N ALA A 267 13.55 -25.82 -2.52
CA ALA A 267 13.11 -27.20 -2.41
C ALA A 267 11.62 -27.22 -2.13
N ALA A 268 10.88 -28.08 -2.82
CA ALA A 268 9.44 -28.18 -2.68
C ALA A 268 8.98 -29.63 -2.72
N ARG A 269 7.88 -29.88 -2.03
CA ARG A 269 7.14 -31.13 -2.07
C ARG A 269 6.03 -31.03 -3.10
N TYR A 270 5.85 -32.10 -3.86
CA TYR A 270 4.87 -32.20 -4.94
C TYR A 270 3.92 -33.36 -4.67
N GLU A 271 2.63 -33.08 -4.74
CA GLU A 271 1.58 -34.11 -4.70
C GLU A 271 1.49 -34.81 -6.05
N LEU A 272 1.28 -36.12 -6.03
CA LEU A 272 1.08 -36.97 -7.21
C LEU A 272 -0.39 -37.36 -7.35
N GLU A 273 -0.82 -37.75 -8.56
CA GLU A 273 -2.19 -38.21 -8.87
C GLU A 273 -2.73 -39.31 -7.94
N ASN A 274 -1.85 -40.09 -7.32
CA ASN A 274 -2.23 -41.16 -6.37
C ASN A 274 -2.28 -40.71 -4.90
N GLY A 275 -2.15 -39.41 -4.62
CA GLY A 275 -2.13 -38.83 -3.26
C GLY A 275 -0.83 -39.04 -2.49
N THR A 276 0.21 -39.59 -3.12
CA THR A 276 1.57 -39.65 -2.53
C THR A 276 2.39 -38.42 -2.91
N PHE A 277 3.57 -38.27 -2.30
CA PHE A 277 4.38 -37.07 -2.48
C PHE A 277 5.83 -37.39 -2.84
N VAL A 278 6.44 -36.50 -3.62
CA VAL A 278 7.86 -36.51 -3.99
C VAL A 278 8.47 -35.14 -3.75
N SER A 279 9.79 -35.06 -3.56
CA SER A 279 10.51 -33.78 -3.42
C SER A 279 11.31 -33.48 -4.67
N GLU A 280 11.51 -32.19 -4.94
CA GLU A 280 12.53 -31.72 -5.88
C GLU A 280 13.26 -30.51 -5.31
N ASP A 281 14.59 -30.56 -5.41
CA ASP A 281 15.50 -29.51 -5.00
C ASP A 281 15.88 -28.69 -6.22
N ASN A 282 15.18 -27.59 -6.45
CA ASN A 282 15.43 -26.71 -7.58
C ASN A 282 16.41 -25.61 -7.15
N TRP A 283 17.65 -25.69 -7.63
CA TRP A 283 18.72 -24.77 -7.24
C TRP A 283 19.39 -24.12 -8.43
N TRP A 284 20.01 -22.96 -8.16
CA TRP A 284 20.83 -22.21 -9.10
C TRP A 284 22.04 -21.65 -8.36
N ASN A 285 23.24 -22.06 -8.78
CA ASN A 285 24.53 -21.56 -8.27
C ASN A 285 25.30 -20.71 -9.30
N GLY A 286 24.64 -20.35 -10.41
CA GLY A 286 25.27 -19.62 -11.51
C GLY A 286 25.88 -20.49 -12.60
N ASN A 287 25.89 -21.82 -12.47
CA ASN A 287 26.37 -22.69 -13.55
C ASN A 287 25.20 -23.16 -14.45
N ALA A 288 25.50 -23.43 -15.72
CA ALA A 288 24.59 -24.20 -16.57
C ALA A 288 24.24 -25.55 -15.92
N ASN A 289 22.97 -25.94 -16.03
CA ASN A 289 22.48 -27.23 -15.56
C ASN A 289 21.91 -28.03 -16.75
N THR A 290 22.57 -29.13 -17.09
CA THR A 290 22.20 -30.06 -18.17
C THR A 290 21.46 -31.30 -17.68
N TRP A 291 21.06 -31.31 -16.41
CA TRP A 291 20.33 -32.42 -15.80
C TRP A 291 18.98 -32.65 -16.48
N GLN A 292 18.53 -33.91 -16.51
CA GLN A 292 17.35 -34.35 -17.25
C GLN A 292 16.07 -33.61 -16.80
N GLY A 293 15.41 -32.91 -17.71
CA GLY A 293 14.23 -32.10 -17.38
C GLY A 293 14.53 -30.68 -16.94
N SER A 294 15.79 -30.24 -16.97
CA SER A 294 16.15 -28.84 -17.15
C SER A 294 15.79 -28.40 -18.58
N GLU A 295 14.97 -27.36 -18.71
CA GLU A 295 14.69 -26.70 -20.00
C GLU A 295 15.57 -25.46 -20.20
N PHE A 296 15.94 -24.80 -19.10
CA PHE A 296 16.81 -23.62 -19.12
C PHE A 296 17.58 -23.53 -17.79
N ALA A 297 18.83 -23.07 -17.88
CA ALA A 297 19.63 -22.67 -16.73
C ALA A 297 20.56 -21.54 -17.15
N LEU A 298 20.48 -20.41 -16.47
CA LEU A 298 21.33 -19.26 -16.73
C LEU A 298 22.76 -19.58 -16.26
N ASP A 299 23.70 -19.48 -17.19
CA ASP A 299 25.13 -19.65 -16.93
C ASP A 299 25.81 -18.28 -16.79
N ILE A 300 26.26 -18.00 -15.57
CA ILE A 300 27.07 -16.84 -15.18
C ILE A 300 28.43 -17.29 -14.62
N SER A 301 28.84 -18.53 -14.87
CA SER A 301 30.09 -19.09 -14.30
C SER A 301 31.35 -18.35 -14.77
N GLY A 302 31.26 -17.56 -15.84
CA GLY A 302 32.31 -16.67 -16.33
C GLY A 302 32.30 -15.25 -15.74
N GLU A 303 31.28 -14.89 -14.95
CA GLU A 303 31.17 -13.57 -14.32
C GLU A 303 32.13 -13.41 -13.14
N THR A 304 32.43 -12.15 -12.78
CA THR A 304 33.31 -11.80 -11.65
C THR A 304 32.58 -10.84 -10.70
N PRO A 305 32.40 -11.21 -9.40
CA PRO A 305 32.80 -12.46 -8.76
C PRO A 305 31.96 -13.66 -9.23
N PRO A 306 32.49 -14.90 -9.14
CA PRO A 306 31.76 -16.09 -9.57
C PRO A 306 30.62 -16.44 -8.59
N GLY A 307 29.61 -17.13 -9.09
CA GLY A 307 28.46 -17.57 -8.31
C GLY A 307 27.40 -16.47 -8.13
N VAL A 308 26.43 -16.74 -7.27
CA VAL A 308 25.25 -15.87 -7.13
C VAL A 308 25.42 -14.77 -6.09
N GLY A 309 26.55 -14.71 -5.37
CA GLY A 309 26.70 -13.81 -4.22
C GLY A 309 26.47 -12.34 -4.56
N GLN A 310 26.88 -11.91 -5.76
CA GLN A 310 26.66 -10.56 -6.29
C GLN A 310 25.19 -10.09 -6.32
N TYR A 311 24.23 -11.02 -6.30
CA TYR A 311 22.81 -10.68 -6.31
C TYR A 311 22.23 -10.53 -4.89
N PHE A 312 22.83 -11.15 -3.88
CA PHE A 312 22.21 -11.33 -2.56
C PHE A 312 23.01 -10.75 -1.39
N MET A 313 24.35 -10.69 -1.51
CA MET A 313 25.22 -10.22 -0.44
C MET A 313 25.13 -8.70 -0.32
N ASP A 314 24.50 -8.22 0.75
CA ASP A 314 24.35 -6.81 1.05
C ASP A 314 23.74 -5.98 -0.10
N VAL A 315 22.99 -6.64 -0.99
CA VAL A 315 22.25 -6.08 -2.12
C VAL A 315 20.85 -6.68 -2.16
N TRP A 316 19.86 -5.87 -2.54
CA TRP A 316 18.48 -6.33 -2.71
C TRP A 316 18.32 -7.16 -3.98
N ALA A 317 17.69 -8.32 -3.84
CA ALA A 317 17.24 -9.16 -4.94
C ALA A 317 15.74 -9.40 -4.87
N HIS A 318 15.08 -9.34 -6.02
CA HIS A 318 13.74 -9.87 -6.20
C HIS A 318 13.83 -11.32 -6.64
N VAL A 319 13.30 -12.23 -5.83
CA VAL A 319 13.32 -13.67 -6.09
C VAL A 319 11.91 -14.14 -6.36
N VAL A 320 11.71 -14.81 -7.49
CA VAL A 320 10.43 -15.45 -7.80
C VAL A 320 10.64 -16.90 -8.16
N TYR A 321 9.85 -17.79 -7.58
CA TYR A 321 9.74 -19.19 -7.97
C TYR A 321 8.31 -19.52 -8.35
N THR A 322 8.12 -20.16 -9.49
CA THR A 322 6.80 -20.54 -10.00
C THR A 322 6.75 -22.03 -10.31
N TYR A 323 5.57 -22.63 -10.14
CA TYR A 323 5.24 -23.96 -10.63
C TYR A 323 3.82 -23.99 -11.20
N ASN A 324 3.70 -24.41 -12.46
CA ASN A 324 2.42 -24.60 -13.14
C ASN A 324 2.07 -26.08 -13.18
N ALA A 325 1.01 -26.47 -12.47
CA ALA A 325 0.57 -27.86 -12.37
C ALA A 325 0.05 -28.45 -13.70
N SER A 326 -0.56 -27.61 -14.55
CA SER A 326 -1.14 -28.06 -15.82
C SER A 326 -0.06 -28.48 -16.81
N THR A 327 1.02 -27.70 -16.90
CA THR A 327 2.18 -27.97 -17.77
C THR A 327 3.27 -28.77 -17.05
N LYS A 328 3.19 -28.91 -15.72
CA LYS A 328 4.22 -29.51 -14.85
C LYS A 328 5.60 -28.85 -15.00
N THR A 329 5.59 -27.55 -15.28
CA THR A 329 6.80 -26.74 -15.46
C THR A 329 6.99 -25.81 -14.29
N GLY A 330 8.20 -25.68 -13.79
CA GLY A 330 8.56 -24.64 -12.85
C GLY A 330 9.70 -23.77 -13.37
N ALA A 331 9.80 -22.56 -12.82
CA ALA A 331 10.84 -21.61 -13.15
C ALA A 331 11.28 -20.82 -11.92
N SER A 332 12.50 -20.28 -11.97
CA SER A 332 13.01 -19.35 -10.99
C SER A 332 13.54 -18.10 -11.66
N TYR A 333 13.43 -16.98 -10.97
CA TYR A 333 13.80 -15.66 -11.44
C TYR A 333 14.56 -14.91 -10.35
N VAL A 334 15.55 -14.12 -10.77
CA VAL A 334 16.26 -13.16 -9.92
C VAL A 334 16.29 -11.83 -10.66
N ASN A 335 15.75 -10.78 -10.04
CA ASN A 335 15.69 -9.42 -10.60
C ASN A 335 15.01 -9.38 -11.99
N GLY A 336 13.86 -10.05 -12.10
CA GLY A 336 13.11 -10.21 -13.35
C GLY A 336 13.71 -11.22 -14.34
N MET A 337 14.99 -11.56 -14.21
CA MET A 337 15.68 -12.47 -15.13
C MET A 337 15.40 -13.93 -14.78
N LYS A 338 14.97 -14.73 -15.76
CA LYS A 338 14.86 -16.18 -15.59
C LYS A 338 16.24 -16.77 -15.32
N THR A 339 16.35 -17.53 -14.23
CA THR A 339 17.59 -18.21 -13.82
C THR A 339 17.53 -19.71 -14.06
N ARG A 340 16.34 -20.32 -13.98
CA ARG A 340 16.14 -21.74 -14.25
C ARG A 340 14.73 -22.02 -14.75
N GLN A 341 14.58 -23.07 -15.55
CA GLN A 341 13.30 -23.68 -15.92
C GLN A 341 13.43 -25.20 -15.92
N TRP A 342 12.42 -25.89 -15.41
CA TRP A 342 12.36 -27.34 -15.40
C TRP A 342 10.96 -27.85 -15.76
N ASN A 343 10.89 -29.07 -16.27
CA ASN A 343 9.66 -29.68 -16.76
C ASN A 343 9.59 -31.16 -16.36
N PHE A 344 8.63 -31.53 -15.52
CA PHE A 344 8.49 -32.90 -15.07
C PHE A 344 8.07 -33.87 -16.18
N ASN A 345 7.51 -33.38 -17.30
CA ASN A 345 7.23 -34.21 -18.48
C ASN A 345 8.49 -34.69 -19.21
N LEU A 346 9.67 -34.19 -18.85
CA LEU A 346 10.95 -34.57 -19.43
C LEU A 346 11.75 -35.56 -18.55
N TRP A 347 11.19 -35.98 -17.41
CA TRP A 347 11.80 -36.94 -16.50
C TRP A 347 11.76 -38.38 -17.05
N PRO A 348 12.44 -39.38 -16.46
CA PRO A 348 12.26 -40.78 -16.88
C PRO A 348 10.79 -41.23 -16.81
N GLU A 349 10.34 -42.11 -17.71
CA GLU A 349 8.93 -42.54 -17.79
C GLU A 349 8.40 -43.14 -16.47
N ALA A 350 9.24 -43.88 -15.76
CA ALA A 350 8.90 -44.50 -14.48
C ALA A 350 8.98 -43.55 -13.28
N ASP A 351 9.39 -42.29 -13.47
CA ASP A 351 9.52 -41.34 -12.36
C ASP A 351 8.17 -40.73 -12.00
N GLY A 352 7.82 -40.81 -10.71
CA GLY A 352 6.54 -40.31 -10.19
C GLY A 352 6.31 -38.82 -10.43
N LYS A 353 7.36 -38.01 -10.63
CA LYS A 353 7.19 -36.57 -10.92
C LYS A 353 6.42 -36.30 -12.20
N ARG A 354 6.40 -37.25 -13.15
CA ARG A 354 5.55 -37.15 -14.35
C ARG A 354 4.05 -37.08 -14.03
N THR A 355 3.63 -37.60 -12.88
CA THR A 355 2.24 -37.58 -12.41
C THR A 355 2.01 -36.51 -11.35
N ALA A 356 2.88 -35.51 -11.24
CA ALA A 356 2.69 -34.42 -10.30
C ALA A 356 1.43 -33.60 -10.64
N VAL A 357 0.62 -33.31 -9.63
CA VAL A 357 -0.60 -32.49 -9.73
C VAL A 357 -0.45 -31.12 -9.10
N GLY A 358 0.66 -30.87 -8.39
CA GLY A 358 0.88 -29.58 -7.75
C GLY A 358 2.07 -29.56 -6.80
N VAL A 359 2.44 -28.36 -6.35
CA VAL A 359 3.16 -28.21 -5.07
C VAL A 359 2.16 -28.57 -3.95
N GLY A 360 2.57 -29.33 -2.96
CA GLY A 360 1.67 -29.87 -1.94
C GLY A 360 2.29 -29.97 -0.55
N PHE A 361 1.45 -30.03 0.47
CA PHE A 361 1.86 -30.19 1.87
C PHE A 361 1.71 -31.65 2.31
N SER A 362 2.78 -32.26 2.79
CA SER A 362 2.81 -33.64 3.31
C SER A 362 3.09 -33.71 4.81
N GLY A 363 2.93 -32.59 5.52
CA GLY A 363 3.20 -32.46 6.95
C GLY A 363 1.97 -32.72 7.82
N ASN A 364 2.15 -32.62 9.14
CA ASN A 364 1.06 -32.74 10.12
C ASN A 364 0.45 -31.36 10.43
N THR A 365 -0.85 -31.21 10.20
CA THR A 365 -1.62 -29.97 10.50
C THR A 365 -2.20 -29.94 11.90
N THR A 366 -2.32 -31.08 12.59
CA THR A 366 -3.11 -31.18 13.85
C THR A 366 -2.46 -30.45 15.03
N ASP A 367 -1.14 -30.23 15.00
CA ASP A 367 -0.38 -29.64 16.10
C ASP A 367 0.42 -28.38 15.69
N GLY A 368 0.12 -27.74 14.55
CA GLY A 368 0.76 -26.47 14.14
C GLY A 368 2.01 -26.62 13.25
N GLY A 369 2.24 -27.80 12.66
CA GLY A 369 3.34 -28.02 11.72
C GLY A 369 3.15 -27.35 10.35
N ASN A 370 2.05 -26.64 10.14
CA ASN A 370 1.67 -25.99 8.89
C ASN A 370 1.89 -24.47 8.90
N ASN A 371 2.57 -23.93 9.91
CA ASN A 371 2.95 -22.52 9.91
C ASN A 371 4.12 -22.28 8.95
N LEU A 372 4.03 -21.22 8.14
CA LEU A 372 5.15 -20.72 7.35
C LEU A 372 6.07 -19.92 8.27
N ALA A 373 7.36 -20.24 8.23
CA ALA A 373 8.40 -19.46 8.91
C ALA A 373 9.10 -18.55 7.91
N LEU A 374 9.08 -17.25 8.17
CA LEU A 374 10.04 -16.32 7.58
C LEU A 374 11.22 -16.18 8.55
N GLY A 375 12.43 -16.34 8.04
CA GLY A 375 13.66 -16.32 8.81
C GLY A 375 14.23 -17.69 9.18
N PHE A 376 13.53 -18.78 8.85
CA PHE A 376 14.00 -20.14 9.07
C PHE A 376 13.30 -21.17 8.15
N ILE A 377 13.61 -22.46 8.33
CA ILE A 377 13.13 -23.55 7.47
C ILE A 377 11.76 -24.13 7.88
N GLN A 378 11.35 -23.90 9.12
CA GLN A 378 10.07 -24.33 9.69
C GLN A 378 9.75 -23.49 10.92
N ALA A 379 8.49 -23.46 11.30
CA ALA A 379 8.03 -22.80 12.52
C ALA A 379 8.62 -23.43 13.79
N THR A 380 8.67 -22.65 14.86
CA THR A 380 9.17 -23.08 16.17
C THR A 380 8.14 -23.85 16.97
N GLY A 381 6.86 -23.55 16.76
CA GLY A 381 5.74 -24.32 17.29
C GLY A 381 5.61 -25.64 16.54
N ASN A 382 5.84 -26.76 17.24
CA ASN A 382 5.71 -28.12 16.69
C ASN A 382 6.53 -28.37 15.39
N PRO A 383 7.87 -28.30 15.47
CA PRO A 383 8.71 -28.56 14.31
C PRO A 383 8.51 -29.99 13.82
N ILE A 384 8.21 -30.14 12.53
CA ILE A 384 8.04 -31.47 11.90
C ILE A 384 9.39 -32.17 11.76
N VAL A 385 10.45 -31.40 11.53
CA VAL A 385 11.81 -31.91 11.44
C VAL A 385 12.52 -31.74 12.78
N ALA A 386 12.98 -32.85 13.35
CA ALA A 386 13.65 -32.88 14.65
C ALA A 386 15.19 -32.80 14.57
N ASP A 387 15.78 -32.81 13.37
CA ASP A 387 17.22 -32.71 13.20
C ASP A 387 17.78 -31.41 13.78
N GLY A 388 18.96 -31.47 14.40
CA GLY A 388 19.55 -30.32 15.11
C GLY A 388 19.82 -29.11 14.22
N TRP A 389 20.06 -29.31 12.93
CA TRP A 389 20.26 -28.23 11.96
C TRP A 389 18.96 -27.51 11.57
N ALA A 390 17.81 -28.16 11.78
CA ALA A 390 16.47 -27.62 11.56
C ALA A 390 15.78 -27.19 12.87
N ASN A 391 16.50 -27.21 14.00
CA ASN A 391 16.01 -26.70 15.27
C ASN A 391 16.30 -25.21 15.36
N PHE A 392 15.27 -24.37 15.55
CA PHE A 392 15.45 -22.92 15.58
C PHE A 392 16.35 -22.42 16.72
N ALA A 393 16.32 -23.08 17.87
CA ALA A 393 17.08 -22.66 19.05
C ALA A 393 18.56 -23.03 18.99
N THR A 394 18.92 -24.08 18.25
CA THR A 394 20.29 -24.62 18.21
C THR A 394 20.93 -24.65 16.83
N GLY A 395 20.13 -24.47 15.78
CA GLY A 395 20.61 -24.38 14.40
C GLY A 395 21.44 -23.11 14.19
N THR A 396 22.18 -23.09 13.09
CA THR A 396 23.07 -21.97 12.74
C THR A 396 22.67 -21.27 11.46
N ASN A 397 21.58 -21.69 10.82
CA ASN A 397 21.19 -21.28 9.47
C ASN A 397 19.98 -20.32 9.44
N GLN A 398 19.64 -19.69 10.57
CA GLN A 398 18.63 -18.63 10.65
C GLN A 398 19.00 -17.49 9.71
N PHE A 399 18.01 -16.89 9.05
CA PHE A 399 18.24 -15.78 8.14
C PHE A 399 18.78 -14.55 8.90
N LYS A 400 19.88 -13.99 8.40
CA LYS A 400 20.33 -12.64 8.75
C LYS A 400 20.19 -11.75 7.52
N GLY A 401 19.48 -10.64 7.64
CA GLY A 401 19.22 -9.76 6.50
C GLY A 401 17.88 -9.04 6.58
N LEU A 402 17.39 -8.60 5.43
CA LEU A 402 16.11 -7.92 5.28
C LEU A 402 15.20 -8.72 4.34
N LEU A 403 13.91 -8.78 4.68
CA LEU A 403 12.85 -9.23 3.78
C LEU A 403 11.87 -8.11 3.54
N ASP A 404 11.38 -8.05 2.32
CA ASP A 404 10.31 -7.16 1.94
C ASP A 404 9.36 -7.80 0.93
N ASP A 405 8.12 -7.33 0.88
CA ASP A 405 7.13 -7.65 -0.15
C ASP A 405 7.04 -9.16 -0.45
N VAL A 406 6.86 -9.96 0.60
CA VAL A 406 6.71 -11.42 0.49
C VAL A 406 5.29 -11.73 0.01
N ARG A 407 5.17 -12.37 -1.15
CA ARG A 407 3.91 -12.69 -1.81
C ARG A 407 3.80 -14.16 -2.14
N ILE A 408 2.60 -14.70 -1.93
CA ILE A 408 2.24 -16.07 -2.28
C ILE A 408 1.07 -16.04 -3.24
N TYR A 409 1.15 -16.79 -4.34
CA TYR A 409 0.07 -16.91 -5.32
C TYR A 409 -0.36 -18.36 -5.50
N GLY A 410 -1.66 -18.57 -5.68
CA GLY A 410 -2.28 -19.85 -6.07
C GLY A 410 -2.21 -20.11 -7.57
N LYS A 411 -1.35 -19.37 -8.29
CA LYS A 411 -1.09 -19.52 -9.71
C LYS A 411 0.41 -19.45 -9.99
N ALA A 412 0.82 -19.96 -11.14
CA ALA A 412 2.17 -19.73 -11.65
C ALA A 412 2.20 -18.38 -12.37
N LEU A 413 2.96 -17.41 -11.86
CA LEU A 413 3.20 -16.17 -12.58
C LEU A 413 3.94 -16.46 -13.89
N THR A 414 3.54 -15.75 -14.93
CA THR A 414 4.25 -15.73 -16.21
C THR A 414 5.51 -14.89 -16.10
N GLU A 415 6.47 -15.13 -17.01
CA GLU A 415 7.69 -14.31 -17.08
C GLU A 415 7.40 -12.81 -17.28
N ALA A 416 6.33 -12.47 -18.01
CA ALA A 416 5.92 -11.08 -18.18
C ALA A 416 5.36 -10.45 -16.90
N GLU A 417 4.56 -11.19 -16.11
CA GLU A 417 4.09 -10.74 -14.79
C GLU A 417 5.25 -10.55 -13.83
N VAL A 418 6.21 -11.49 -13.79
CA VAL A 418 7.42 -11.37 -12.97
C VAL A 418 8.24 -10.14 -13.36
N GLN A 419 8.45 -9.91 -14.65
CA GLN A 419 9.18 -8.74 -15.13
C GLN A 419 8.45 -7.43 -14.78
N THR A 420 7.11 -7.40 -14.91
CA THR A 420 6.30 -6.23 -14.55
C THR A 420 6.42 -5.90 -13.06
N GLN A 421 6.32 -6.92 -12.20
CA GLN A 421 6.48 -6.76 -10.76
C GLN A 421 7.88 -6.21 -10.41
N TYR A 422 8.94 -6.80 -10.97
CA TYR A 422 10.31 -6.32 -10.74
C TYR A 422 10.51 -4.87 -11.20
N ASP A 423 10.03 -4.51 -12.40
CA ASP A 423 10.23 -3.17 -12.95
C ASP A 423 9.49 -2.07 -12.17
N ALA A 424 8.35 -2.42 -11.55
CA ALA A 424 7.59 -1.51 -10.68
C ALA A 424 8.29 -1.26 -9.33
N GLU A 425 9.06 -2.24 -8.84
CA GLU A 425 9.49 -2.30 -7.45
C GLU A 425 10.99 -2.16 -7.24
N LYS A 426 11.81 -2.25 -8.29
CA LYS A 426 13.28 -2.27 -8.17
C LYS A 426 13.88 -1.04 -7.45
N PRO A 427 15.05 -1.21 -6.79
CA PRO A 427 15.72 -0.15 -6.02
C PRO A 427 15.99 1.13 -6.79
#